data_AF-A0A8J4AHK2-F1
#
_entry.id   AF-A0A8J4AHK2-F1
#
_cell.length_a   1.000
_cell.length_b   1.000
_cell.length_c   1.000
_cell.angle_alpha   90.00
_cell.angle_beta   90.00
_cell.angle_gamma   90.00
#
_symmetry.space_group_name_H-M   'P 1'
#
loop_
_entity.id
_entity.type
_entity.pdbx_description
1 polymer ?
#
loop_
_entity_poly.entity_id
_entity_poly.type
_entity_poly.pdbx_seq_one_letter_code
_entity_poly.pdbx_strand_id
1 'polypeptide(L)'
;MLRYYEQQGLLADRRDSLGYRRYHESDARLVQEILALQRIGFTLAEARPFVECLRSGHDSGDACPASLEVYQRKLAALDTGIARLTAARDQVRGQLAAALARRTAALAEPCCEFSAAEPAVPVRAERSSAAEGAVAIRAGESSAAEQTVPSREGQS
;
A
#
# COMPACT_ATOMS: atom_id res chain seq x y z
N MET A 1 28.60 -6.94 2.97
CA MET A 1 27.22 -7.38 3.27
C MET A 1 27.13 -8.83 3.76
N LEU A 2 27.73 -9.83 3.10
CA LEU A 2 27.60 -11.25 3.54
C LEU A 2 27.99 -11.54 5.00
N ARG A 3 29.02 -10.86 5.53
CA ARG A 3 29.41 -10.96 6.96
C ARG A 3 28.26 -10.68 7.93
N TYR A 4 27.35 -9.78 7.56
CA TYR A 4 26.20 -9.45 8.40
C TYR A 4 25.26 -10.65 8.51
N TYR A 5 24.96 -11.35 7.41
CA TYR A 5 24.11 -12.53 7.44
C TYR A 5 24.75 -13.72 8.16
N GLU A 6 26.08 -13.87 8.08
CA GLU A 6 26.83 -14.85 8.89
C GLU A 6 26.74 -14.54 10.39
N GLN A 7 26.92 -13.27 10.79
CA GLN A 7 26.78 -12.84 12.19
C GLN A 7 25.36 -13.05 12.71
N GLN A 8 24.36 -12.90 11.85
CA GLN A 8 22.96 -13.21 12.17
C GLN A 8 22.65 -14.72 12.08
N GLY A 9 23.63 -15.59 11.77
CA GLY A 9 23.47 -17.05 11.67
C GLY A 9 22.61 -17.52 10.48
N LEU A 10 22.35 -16.64 9.51
CA LEU A 10 21.55 -16.92 8.32
C LEU A 10 22.37 -17.54 7.18
N LEU A 11 23.70 -17.44 7.25
CA LEU A 11 24.66 -18.14 6.38
C LEU A 11 25.67 -18.91 7.22
N ALA A 12 26.18 -20.02 6.68
CA ALA A 12 27.21 -20.81 7.33
C ALA A 12 28.60 -20.17 7.13
N ASP A 13 29.38 -20.04 8.21
CA ASP A 13 30.78 -19.59 8.15
C ASP A 13 31.68 -20.76 7.73
N ARG A 14 31.72 -21.04 6.42
CA ARG A 14 32.57 -22.09 5.84
C ARG A 14 33.86 -21.48 5.31
N ARG A 15 34.99 -22.13 5.63
CA ARG A 15 36.31 -21.77 5.13
C ARG A 15 36.93 -22.95 4.37
N ASP A 16 37.66 -22.63 3.30
CA ASP A 16 38.46 -23.62 2.60
C ASP A 16 39.77 -23.94 3.34
N SER A 17 40.55 -24.87 2.80
CA SER A 17 41.85 -25.28 3.35
C SER A 17 42.90 -24.16 3.37
N LEU A 18 42.67 -23.08 2.62
CA LEU A 18 43.52 -21.89 2.55
C LEU A 18 43.01 -20.76 3.46
N GLY A 19 41.92 -20.98 4.19
CA GLY A 19 41.34 -20.04 5.14
C GLY A 19 40.42 -18.98 4.52
N TYR A 20 40.11 -19.05 3.22
CA TYR A 20 39.18 -18.15 2.55
C TYR A 20 37.72 -18.60 2.74
N ARG A 21 36.79 -17.63 2.79
CA ARG A 21 35.35 -17.91 2.89
C ARG A 21 34.85 -18.58 1.62
N ARG A 22 34.10 -19.68 1.78
CA ARG A 22 33.53 -20.45 0.66
C ARG A 22 32.01 -20.47 0.75
N TYR A 23 31.37 -20.00 -0.31
CA TYR A 23 29.91 -20.05 -0.49
C TYR A 23 29.55 -21.03 -1.60
N HIS A 24 28.41 -21.70 -1.44
CA HIS A 24 27.83 -22.60 -2.43
C HIS A 24 26.58 -21.98 -3.06
N GLU A 25 26.11 -22.55 -4.16
CA GLU A 25 24.88 -22.12 -4.83
C GLU A 25 23.66 -22.12 -3.89
N SER A 26 23.63 -23.06 -2.93
CA SER A 26 22.61 -23.09 -1.89
C SER A 26 22.63 -21.83 -1.02
N ASP A 27 23.78 -21.22 -0.75
CA ASP A 27 23.86 -19.95 -0.02
C ASP A 27 23.28 -18.79 -0.83
N ALA A 28 23.50 -18.78 -2.15
CA ALA A 28 22.93 -17.77 -3.03
C ALA A 28 21.40 -17.84 -3.00
N ARG A 29 20.83 -19.04 -3.02
CA ARG A 29 19.37 -19.25 -2.88
C ARG A 29 18.85 -18.74 -1.53
N LEU A 30 19.55 -18.99 -0.43
CA LEU A 30 19.17 -18.46 0.89
C LEU A 30 19.19 -16.92 0.91
N VAL A 31 20.21 -16.31 0.31
CA VAL A 31 20.30 -14.83 0.23
C VAL A 31 19.19 -14.26 -0.64
N GLN A 32 18.87 -14.88 -1.77
CA GLN A 32 17.76 -14.46 -2.62
C GLN A 32 16.43 -14.49 -1.87
N GLU A 33 16.17 -15.55 -1.09
CA GLU A 33 14.99 -15.66 -0.24
C GLU A 33 14.93 -14.52 0.78
N ILE A 34 16.03 -14.28 1.51
CA ILE A 34 16.13 -13.20 2.49
C ILE A 34 15.83 -11.84 1.84
N LEU A 35 16.43 -11.56 0.68
CA LEU A 35 16.23 -10.29 -0.02
C LEU A 35 14.81 -10.15 -0.56
N ALA A 36 14.17 -11.24 -0.99
CA ALA A 36 12.77 -11.22 -1.42
C ALA A 36 11.84 -10.86 -0.26
N LEU A 37 12.02 -11.48 0.91
CA LEU A 37 11.26 -11.19 2.12
C LEU A 37 11.51 -9.76 2.63
N GLN A 38 12.76 -9.29 2.62
CA GLN A 38 13.08 -7.92 3.02
C GLN A 38 12.40 -6.85 2.16
N ARG A 39 12.26 -7.09 0.85
CA ARG A 39 11.57 -6.15 -0.06
C ARG A 39 10.10 -5.93 0.30
N ILE A 40 9.45 -6.91 0.92
CA ILE A 40 8.06 -6.81 1.38
C ILE A 40 7.94 -6.53 2.89
N GLY A 41 9.05 -6.10 3.50
CA GLY A 41 9.06 -5.55 4.86
C GLY A 41 9.36 -6.54 5.98
N PHE A 42 9.78 -7.78 5.68
CA PHE A 42 10.24 -8.70 6.72
C PHE A 42 11.61 -8.29 7.26
N THR A 43 11.79 -8.47 8.56
CA THR A 43 13.09 -8.35 9.21
C THR A 43 13.91 -9.62 9.01
N LEU A 44 15.22 -9.55 9.27
CA LEU A 44 16.08 -10.74 9.24
C LEU A 44 15.69 -11.82 10.26
N ALA A 45 15.21 -11.40 11.42
CA ALA A 45 14.73 -12.33 12.45
C ALA A 45 13.49 -13.09 11.94
N GLU A 46 12.57 -12.39 11.28
CA GLU A 46 11.37 -12.99 10.68
C GLU A 46 11.72 -13.89 9.47
N ALA A 47 12.80 -13.61 8.73
CA ALA A 47 13.22 -14.44 7.59
C ALA A 47 13.84 -15.79 8.01
N ARG A 48 14.22 -15.97 9.28
CA ARG A 48 14.93 -17.17 9.75
C ARG A 48 14.17 -18.48 9.50
N PRO A 49 12.86 -18.59 9.80
CA PRO A 49 12.12 -19.83 9.55
C PRO A 49 12.08 -20.23 8.07
N PHE A 50 12.11 -19.25 7.15
CA PHE A 50 12.14 -19.51 5.72
C PHE A 50 13.48 -20.10 5.27
N VAL A 51 14.57 -19.52 5.77
CA VAL A 51 15.93 -20.01 5.55
C VAL A 51 16.10 -21.42 6.12
N GLU A 52 15.55 -21.70 7.30
CA GLU A 52 15.61 -23.03 7.91
C GLU A 52 14.80 -24.06 7.10
N CYS A 53 13.65 -23.66 6.56
CA CYS A 53 12.87 -24.51 5.68
C CYS A 53 13.66 -24.89 4.41
N LEU A 54 14.30 -23.92 3.76
CA LEU A 54 15.16 -24.18 2.60
C LEU A 54 16.34 -25.09 2.93
N ARG A 55 16.98 -24.89 4.11
CA ARG A 55 18.07 -25.74 4.59
C ARG A 55 17.64 -27.18 4.87
N SER A 56 16.37 -27.38 5.24
CA SER A 56 15.77 -28.70 5.43
C SER A 56 15.51 -29.44 4.11
N GLY A 57 15.84 -28.83 2.96
CA GLY A 57 15.77 -29.46 1.65
C GLY A 57 14.50 -29.15 0.87
N HIS A 58 13.64 -28.25 1.36
CA HIS A 58 12.41 -27.89 0.66
C HIS A 58 12.66 -27.01 -0.57
N ASP A 59 11.77 -27.13 -1.56
CA ASP A 59 11.81 -26.34 -2.80
C ASP A 59 11.37 -24.88 -2.59
N SER A 60 10.68 -24.58 -1.50
CA SER A 60 10.28 -23.22 -1.14
C SER A 60 10.55 -22.95 0.34
N GLY A 61 10.88 -21.68 0.66
CA GLY A 61 11.13 -21.25 2.03
C GLY A 61 9.86 -21.21 2.88
N ASP A 62 8.69 -21.23 2.26
CA ASP A 62 7.39 -21.20 2.94
C ASP A 62 6.68 -22.56 3.01
N ALA A 63 7.37 -23.66 2.67
CA ALA A 63 6.79 -25.00 2.75
C ALA A 63 6.58 -25.51 4.19
N CYS A 64 7.20 -24.85 5.17
CA CYS A 64 7.19 -25.30 6.56
C CYS A 64 6.13 -24.56 7.40
N PRO A 65 5.53 -25.20 8.42
CA PRO A 65 4.55 -24.55 9.30
C PRO A 65 5.08 -23.27 9.96
N ALA A 66 6.32 -23.28 10.42
CA ALA A 66 6.94 -22.13 11.09
C ALA A 66 7.06 -20.88 10.21
N SER A 67 7.32 -21.04 8.90
CA SER A 67 7.33 -19.93 7.94
C SER A 67 5.92 -19.40 7.67
N LEU A 68 4.91 -20.27 7.61
CA LEU A 68 3.52 -19.85 7.42
C LEU A 68 2.99 -19.04 8.61
N GLU A 69 3.34 -19.43 9.84
CA GLU A 69 3.01 -18.63 11.02
C GLU A 69 3.63 -17.23 10.98
N VAL A 70 4.83 -17.09 10.43
CA VAL A 70 5.47 -15.78 10.26
C VAL A 70 4.66 -14.91 9.28
N TYR A 71 4.16 -15.47 8.18
CA TYR A 71 3.27 -14.75 7.27
C TYR A 71 1.99 -14.29 7.96
N GLN A 72 1.34 -15.15 8.75
CA GLN A 72 0.13 -14.80 9.47
C GLN A 72 0.37 -13.65 10.47
N ARG A 73 1.46 -13.71 11.24
CA ARG A 73 1.84 -12.62 12.15
C ARG A 73 2.15 -11.33 11.40
N LYS A 74 2.83 -11.42 10.24
CA LYS A 74 3.15 -10.24 9.44
C LYS A 74 1.90 -9.58 8.89
N LEU A 75 0.96 -10.37 8.39
CA LEU A 75 -0.31 -9.87 7.88
C LEU A 75 -1.08 -9.11 8.98
N ALA A 76 -1.21 -9.70 10.17
CA ALA A 76 -1.85 -9.04 11.31
C ALA A 76 -1.15 -7.72 11.71
N ALA A 77 0.18 -7.69 11.66
CA ALA A 77 0.95 -6.47 11.94
C ALA A 77 0.74 -5.40 10.87
N LEU A 78 0.68 -5.79 9.60
CA LEU A 78 0.39 -4.89 8.48
C LEU A 78 -1.02 -4.32 8.58
N ASP A 79 -2.02 -5.15 8.85
CA ASP A 79 -3.41 -4.73 9.03
C ASP A 79 -3.56 -3.72 10.17
N THR A 80 -2.90 -3.99 11.30
CA THR A 80 -2.84 -3.06 12.43
C THR A 80 -2.18 -1.73 12.02
N GLY A 81 -1.08 -1.80 11.28
CA GLY A 81 -0.37 -0.63 10.77
C GLY A 81 -1.23 0.21 9.81
N ILE A 82 -1.93 -0.46 8.88
CA ILE A 82 -2.85 0.16 7.91
C ILE A 82 -3.99 0.86 8.65
N ALA A 83 -4.63 0.20 9.62
CA ALA A 83 -5.70 0.79 10.39
C ALA A 83 -5.23 2.07 11.12
N ARG A 84 -4.06 2.02 11.76
CA ARG A 84 -3.46 3.17 12.44
C ARG A 84 -3.16 4.33 11.49
N LEU A 85 -2.52 4.05 10.36
CA LEU A 85 -2.16 5.07 9.37
C LEU A 85 -3.40 5.66 8.70
N THR A 86 -4.43 4.85 8.47
CA THR A 86 -5.73 5.31 7.96
C THR A 86 -6.39 6.28 8.92
N ALA A 87 -6.45 5.94 10.21
CA ALA A 87 -7.00 6.82 11.24
C ALA A 87 -6.21 8.15 11.32
N ALA A 88 -4.88 8.09 11.31
CA ALA A 88 -4.04 9.28 11.32
C ALA A 88 -4.26 10.16 10.06
N ARG A 89 -4.35 9.55 8.88
CA ARG A 89 -4.65 10.25 7.62
C ARG A 89 -5.98 10.98 7.71
N ASP A 90 -7.01 10.32 8.21
CA ASP A 90 -8.36 10.89 8.29
C ASP A 90 -8.44 12.02 9.32
N GLN A 91 -7.71 11.91 10.43
CA GLN A 91 -7.54 13.01 11.38
C GLN A 91 -6.85 14.22 10.74
N VAL A 92 -5.75 14.00 10.01
CA VAL A 92 -5.03 15.09 9.30
C VAL A 92 -5.94 15.75 8.25
N ARG A 93 -6.73 14.95 7.51
CA ARG A 93 -7.72 15.48 6.56
C ARG A 93 -8.75 16.38 7.25
N GLY A 94 -9.27 15.97 8.40
CA GLY A 94 -10.20 16.77 9.18
C GLY A 94 -9.58 18.08 9.68
N GLN A 95 -8.36 18.03 10.20
CA GLN A 95 -7.63 19.22 10.64
C GLN A 95 -7.36 20.20 9.49
N LEU A 96 -6.99 19.68 8.32
CA LEU A 96 -6.77 20.48 7.12
C LEU A 96 -8.07 21.17 6.66
N ALA A 97 -9.18 20.43 6.58
CA ALA A 97 -10.48 20.99 6.20
C ALA A 97 -10.92 22.11 7.16
N ALA A 98 -10.77 21.90 8.47
CA ALA A 98 -11.09 22.91 9.48
C ALA A 98 -10.18 24.14 9.38
N ALA A 99 -8.89 23.95 9.08
CA ALA A 99 -7.94 25.06 8.89
C ALA A 99 -8.29 25.88 7.64
N LEU A 100 -8.64 25.22 6.53
CA LEU A 100 -9.10 25.89 5.31
C LEU A 100 -10.39 26.66 5.55
N ALA A 101 -11.38 26.08 6.23
CA ALA A 101 -12.64 26.75 6.55
C ALA A 101 -12.42 28.01 7.42
N ARG A 102 -11.54 27.94 8.43
CA ARG A 102 -11.16 29.13 9.21
C ARG A 102 -10.48 30.19 8.35
N ARG A 103 -9.61 29.77 7.43
CA ARG A 103 -8.93 30.71 6.53
C ARG A 103 -9.91 31.38 5.57
N THR A 104 -10.86 30.64 4.99
CA THR A 104 -11.89 31.22 4.13
C THR A 104 -12.80 32.15 4.92
N ALA A 105 -13.19 31.79 6.14
CA ALA A 105 -13.98 32.66 7.01
C ALA A 105 -13.23 33.93 7.44
N ALA A 106 -11.90 33.88 7.59
CA ALA A 106 -11.09 35.06 7.88
C ALA A 106 -10.89 35.97 6.66
N LEU A 107 -10.89 35.40 5.45
CA LEU A 107 -10.80 36.17 4.19
C LEU A 107 -12.14 36.76 3.78
N ALA A 108 -13.25 36.12 4.16
CA ALA A 108 -14.56 36.73 4.16
C ALA A 108 -14.62 37.68 5.36
N GLU A 109 -14.14 38.91 5.23
CA GLU A 109 -14.41 39.93 6.24
C GLU A 109 -15.89 39.88 6.63
N PRO A 110 -16.24 39.99 7.93
CA PRO A 110 -17.64 40.09 8.31
C PRO A 110 -18.18 41.34 7.60
N CYS A 111 -19.13 41.14 6.68
CA CYS A 111 -19.98 42.20 6.17
C CYS A 111 -20.78 42.79 7.34
N CYS A 112 -20.13 43.57 8.19
CA CYS A 112 -20.79 44.43 9.15
C CYS A 112 -21.13 45.75 8.44
N GLU A 113 -22.42 45.89 8.16
CA GLU A 113 -23.18 47.11 8.46
C GLU A 113 -22.99 48.40 7.63
N PHE A 114 -22.25 48.39 6.51
CA PHE A 114 -22.23 49.56 5.62
C PHE A 114 -22.37 49.26 4.12
N SER A 115 -23.41 48.49 3.76
CA SER A 115 -23.98 48.53 2.40
C SER A 115 -25.51 48.65 2.49
N ALA A 116 -25.98 49.67 3.21
CA ALA A 116 -27.28 50.26 2.91
C ALA A 116 -27.07 51.42 1.93
N ALA A 117 -27.90 51.46 0.87
CA ALA A 117 -27.97 52.41 -0.26
C ALA A 117 -26.99 52.13 -1.42
N GLU A 118 -27.43 51.95 -2.66
CA GLU A 118 -28.53 52.65 -3.35
C GLU A 118 -29.60 51.71 -3.95
N PRO A 119 -30.86 52.17 -4.11
CA PRO A 119 -31.88 51.40 -4.80
C PRO A 119 -31.51 51.24 -6.27
N ALA A 120 -31.59 50.00 -6.75
CA ALA A 120 -31.39 49.66 -8.15
C ALA A 120 -32.27 50.53 -9.07
N VAL A 121 -31.64 51.38 -9.86
CA VAL A 121 -32.27 51.98 -11.04
C VAL A 121 -32.61 50.85 -12.01
N PRO A 122 -33.85 50.72 -12.52
CA PRO A 122 -34.20 49.61 -13.38
C PRO A 122 -33.53 49.80 -14.75
N VAL A 123 -32.50 49.00 -15.02
CA VAL A 123 -31.94 48.87 -16.38
C VAL A 123 -32.94 48.10 -17.23
N ARG A 124 -33.39 48.74 -18.30
CA ARG A 124 -34.33 48.25 -19.30
C ARG A 124 -33.80 46.96 -19.93
N ALA A 125 -34.61 45.92 -19.92
CA ALA A 125 -34.33 44.64 -20.56
C ALA A 125 -34.27 44.78 -22.10
N GLU A 126 -33.09 44.61 -22.68
CA GLU A 126 -32.96 44.27 -24.09
C GLU A 126 -32.91 42.75 -24.23
N ARG A 127 -33.94 42.21 -24.89
CA ARG A 127 -33.95 40.81 -25.32
C ARG A 127 -32.97 40.67 -26.48
N SER A 128 -32.02 39.75 -26.35
CA SER A 128 -31.35 39.16 -27.51
C SER A 128 -31.14 37.67 -27.27
N SER A 129 -31.59 36.91 -28.26
CA SER A 129 -31.71 35.46 -28.32
C SER A 129 -30.57 34.90 -29.18
N ALA A 130 -29.91 33.85 -28.70
CA ALA A 130 -29.36 32.72 -29.48
C ALA A 130 -28.63 31.78 -28.49
N ALA A 131 -29.15 30.57 -28.26
CA ALA A 131 -28.72 29.32 -28.89
C ALA A 131 -27.32 28.89 -28.40
N GLU A 132 -27.23 27.97 -27.44
CA GLU A 132 -27.17 26.50 -27.60
C GLU A 132 -25.73 25.98 -27.50
N GLY A 133 -25.53 25.01 -26.60
CA GLY A 133 -24.23 24.37 -26.40
C GLY A 133 -24.18 23.46 -25.18
N ALA A 134 -25.18 22.59 -25.01
CA ALA A 134 -25.15 21.55 -24.00
C ALA A 134 -24.20 20.41 -24.45
N VAL A 135 -23.10 20.22 -23.73
CA VAL A 135 -22.25 19.04 -23.87
C VAL A 135 -22.66 18.02 -22.82
N ALA A 136 -23.33 16.96 -23.26
CA ALA A 136 -23.68 15.80 -22.46
C ALA A 136 -22.48 14.86 -22.33
N ILE A 137 -22.00 14.62 -21.10
CA ILE A 137 -21.06 13.53 -20.83
C ILE A 137 -21.88 12.28 -20.50
N ARG A 138 -21.78 11.28 -21.36
CA ARG A 138 -22.36 9.95 -21.13
C ARG A 138 -21.57 9.21 -20.06
N ALA A 139 -22.27 8.68 -19.06
CA ALA A 139 -21.77 7.63 -18.18
C ALA A 139 -21.52 6.36 -19.01
N GLY A 140 -20.30 5.84 -18.95
CA GLY A 140 -19.98 4.52 -19.46
C GLY A 140 -20.24 3.49 -18.37
N GLU A 141 -21.35 2.77 -18.48
CA GLU A 141 -21.58 1.50 -17.78
C GLU A 141 -20.73 0.42 -18.47
N SER A 142 -19.82 -0.21 -17.72
CA SER A 142 -19.20 -1.46 -18.12
C SER A 142 -19.94 -2.60 -17.44
N SER A 143 -20.73 -3.31 -18.24
CA SER A 143 -21.36 -4.58 -17.93
C SER A 143 -20.56 -5.72 -18.55
N ALA A 144 -20.62 -6.87 -17.86
CA ALA A 144 -20.29 -8.23 -18.29
C ALA A 144 -18.81 -8.63 -18.36
N ALA A 145 -18.42 -9.57 -17.49
CA ALA A 145 -18.23 -10.96 -17.93
C ALA A 145 -18.09 -11.90 -16.72
N GLU A 146 -19.19 -12.59 -16.47
CA GLU A 146 -19.29 -13.85 -15.73
C GLU A 146 -18.47 -14.93 -16.44
N GLN A 147 -17.57 -15.61 -15.72
CA GLN A 147 -17.00 -16.89 -16.15
C GLN A 147 -17.00 -17.87 -14.99
N THR A 148 -18.14 -18.55 -14.87
CA THR A 148 -18.29 -19.86 -14.24
C THR A 148 -17.63 -20.90 -15.15
N VAL A 149 -16.68 -21.67 -14.63
CA VAL A 149 -16.24 -22.94 -15.22
C VAL A 149 -16.39 -24.04 -14.16
N PRO A 150 -17.14 -25.13 -14.43
CA PRO A 150 -17.31 -26.23 -13.50
C PRO A 150 -16.13 -27.21 -13.63
N SER A 151 -15.66 -27.76 -12.51
CA SER A 151 -14.80 -28.95 -12.52
C SER A 151 -15.50 -30.11 -11.83
N ARG A 152 -15.65 -31.15 -12.64
CA ARG A 152 -16.25 -32.47 -12.42
C ARG A 152 -15.70 -33.20 -11.21
N GLU A 153 -16.61 -33.90 -10.53
CA GLU A 153 -16.35 -35.15 -9.81
C GLU A 153 -15.86 -36.25 -10.77
N GLY A 154 -14.95 -37.11 -10.29
CA GLY A 154 -14.56 -38.32 -11.00
C GLY A 154 -13.33 -39.03 -10.45
N GLN A 155 -13.52 -39.78 -9.36
CA GLN A 155 -12.96 -41.12 -9.08
C GLN A 155 -11.46 -41.39 -9.29
N SER A 156 -10.78 -41.74 -8.21
CA SER A 156 -10.30 -43.13 -8.00
C SER A 156 -10.02 -43.42 -6.54
#